data_AF-A0A2S4PX43-F1
#
_entry.id   AF-A0A2S4PX43-F1
#
_cell.length_a   1.000
_cell.length_b   1.000
_cell.length_c   1.000
_cell.angle_alpha   90.00
_cell.angle_beta   90.00
_cell.angle_gamma   90.00
#
_symmetry.space_group_name_H-M   'P 1'
#
loop_
_entity.id
_entity.type
_entity.pdbx_description
1 polymer ?
#
loop_
_entity_poly.entity_id
_entity_poly.type
_entity_poly.pdbx_seq_one_letter_code
_entity_poly.pdbx_strand_id
1 'polypeptide(L)'
;MSDRDIGGFSTSSLEWIPPHISSNPTPADNTCGHAQFHGNISIQLPANRPDVQRTGFAAWRTKDRGYTIFGKSLWDIDPYTFLALRIKSDGRKYFVNLQTESIVQTDIHQHRLYAKRPGEWETVLIPWSEFVRTNHGVVVEPQREILRQSLRTIGIGLTDRVPGRFKLCIEKMWATNDLDTESVSQVSSNGKLHLKTKYGNHISWVEENEHKTPTL
;
A
#
# COMPACT_ATOMS: atom_id res chain seq x y z
N MET A 1 -6.47 -12.67 1.16
CA MET A 1 -6.18 -13.12 -0.22
C MET A 1 -4.71 -13.51 -0.26
N SER A 2 -4.37 -14.60 -0.92
CA SER A 2 -2.97 -14.99 -1.14
C SER A 2 -2.83 -15.69 -2.48
N ASP A 3 -1.61 -16.03 -2.86
CA ASP A 3 -1.37 -16.86 -4.05
C ASP A 3 -2.06 -18.23 -4.01
N ARG A 4 -2.62 -18.65 -2.87
CA ARG A 4 -3.45 -19.85 -2.75
C ARG A 4 -4.65 -19.83 -3.69
N ASP A 5 -5.17 -18.64 -4.02
CA ASP A 5 -6.26 -18.45 -4.98
C ASP A 5 -5.88 -18.89 -6.42
N ILE A 6 -4.57 -18.95 -6.72
CA ILE A 6 -4.02 -19.44 -7.99
C ILE A 6 -3.23 -20.76 -7.84
N GLY A 7 -3.43 -21.48 -6.73
CA GLY A 7 -2.76 -22.75 -6.43
C GLY A 7 -1.39 -22.63 -5.76
N GLY A 8 -0.99 -21.42 -5.35
CA GLY A 8 0.19 -21.20 -4.53
C GLY A 8 0.06 -21.71 -3.10
N PHE A 9 1.15 -21.57 -2.34
CA PHE A 9 1.30 -22.16 -1.00
C PHE A 9 1.48 -21.10 0.10
N SER A 10 1.26 -19.82 -0.19
CA SER A 10 1.31 -18.76 0.81
C SER A 10 0.04 -18.72 1.65
N THR A 11 0.21 -18.45 2.94
CA THR A 11 -0.89 -18.26 3.90
C THR A 11 -1.04 -16.79 4.28
N SER A 12 -2.27 -16.37 4.55
CA SER A 12 -2.59 -15.01 4.98
C SER A 12 -3.78 -15.00 5.92
N SER A 13 -3.67 -14.31 7.05
CA SER A 13 -4.73 -14.07 8.02
C SER A 13 -4.76 -12.60 8.43
N LEU A 14 -5.95 -12.09 8.72
CA LEU A 14 -6.17 -10.76 9.27
C LEU A 14 -7.04 -10.91 10.52
N GLU A 15 -6.44 -10.71 11.69
CA GLU A 15 -7.09 -10.97 12.98
C GLU A 15 -7.20 -9.67 13.79
N TRP A 16 -8.28 -9.52 14.56
CA TRP A 16 -8.43 -8.40 15.50
C TRP A 16 -7.82 -8.79 16.84
N ILE A 17 -6.93 -7.94 17.34
CA ILE A 17 -6.30 -8.05 18.66
C ILE A 17 -6.90 -6.97 19.55
N PRO A 18 -7.58 -7.33 20.66
CA PRO A 18 -8.19 -6.34 21.54
C PRO A 18 -7.12 -5.51 22.27
N PRO A 19 -7.50 -4.32 22.79
CA PRO A 19 -6.64 -3.52 23.66
C PRO A 19 -6.11 -4.37 24.82
N HIS A 20 -4.81 -4.27 25.12
CA HIS A 20 -4.20 -4.96 26.25
C HIS A 20 -3.37 -3.98 27.07
N ILE A 21 -3.65 -3.90 28.37
CA ILE A 21 -2.89 -3.09 29.31
C ILE A 21 -1.88 -4.01 29.99
N SER A 22 -0.61 -3.89 29.59
CA SER A 22 0.50 -4.57 30.28
C SER A 22 0.74 -3.91 31.64
N SER A 23 1.01 -4.71 32.68
CA SER A 23 1.44 -4.20 33.99
C SER A 23 2.83 -3.55 33.93
N ASN A 24 3.65 -3.91 32.93
CA ASN A 24 4.95 -3.31 32.62
C ASN A 24 4.97 -2.90 31.14
N PRO A 25 4.51 -1.68 30.79
CA PRO A 25 4.43 -1.24 29.41
C PRO A 25 5.83 -1.03 28.81
N THR A 26 6.06 -1.62 27.65
CA THR A 26 7.22 -1.35 26.81
C THR A 26 6.84 -0.39 25.67
N PRO A 27 7.80 0.34 25.07
CA PRO A 27 7.52 1.17 23.88
C PRO A 27 6.96 0.39 22.68
N ALA A 28 7.09 -0.94 22.68
CA ALA A 28 6.56 -1.82 21.65
C ALA A 28 5.09 -2.23 21.89
N ASP A 29 4.53 -1.90 23.05
CA ASP A 29 3.15 -2.22 23.42
C ASP A 29 2.17 -1.21 22.82
N ASN A 30 1.00 -1.72 22.43
CA ASN A 30 -0.12 -0.89 22.05
C ASN A 30 -1.21 -1.01 23.10
N THR A 31 -1.61 0.12 23.69
CA THR A 31 -2.74 0.18 24.62
C THR A 31 -4.09 0.18 23.88
N CYS A 32 -4.10 0.38 22.56
CA CYS A 32 -5.26 0.27 21.70
C CYS A 32 -5.38 -1.11 21.05
N GLY A 33 -6.60 -1.47 20.66
CA GLY A 33 -6.84 -2.64 19.82
C GLY A 33 -6.33 -2.40 18.40
N HIS A 34 -5.90 -3.47 17.74
CA HIS A 34 -5.30 -3.37 16.41
C HIS A 34 -5.58 -4.61 15.57
N ALA A 35 -5.51 -4.46 14.25
CA ALA A 35 -5.50 -5.59 13.33
C ALA A 35 -4.09 -6.17 13.19
N GLN A 36 -3.97 -7.49 13.14
CA GLN A 36 -2.74 -8.20 12.86
C GLN A 36 -2.87 -8.92 11.50
N PHE A 37 -2.11 -8.46 10.52
CA PHE A 37 -1.97 -9.10 9.22
C PHE A 37 -0.72 -9.99 9.22
N HIS A 38 -0.89 -11.30 9.15
CA HIS A 38 0.23 -12.24 9.28
C HIS A 38 0.05 -13.50 8.42
N GLY A 39 1.12 -14.25 8.25
CA GLY A 39 1.12 -15.49 7.49
C GLY A 39 2.52 -15.96 7.12
N ASN A 40 2.61 -16.80 6.09
CA ASN A 40 3.86 -17.32 5.57
C ASN A 40 3.87 -17.25 4.05
N ILE A 41 4.90 -16.63 3.47
CA ILE A 41 5.12 -16.58 2.03
C ILE A 41 5.84 -17.84 1.55
N SER A 42 5.34 -18.41 0.45
CA SER A 42 6.00 -19.46 -0.33
C SER A 42 6.11 -19.03 -1.79
N ILE A 43 7.27 -19.27 -2.40
CA ILE A 43 7.50 -19.03 -3.83
C ILE A 43 7.42 -20.30 -4.66
N GLN A 44 6.99 -21.40 -4.06
CA GLN A 44 6.79 -22.66 -4.76
C GLN A 44 5.70 -22.49 -5.81
N LEU A 45 5.96 -22.99 -7.02
CA LEU A 45 5.00 -23.00 -8.11
C LEU A 45 4.11 -24.26 -8.02
N PRO A 46 2.80 -24.14 -8.29
CA PRO A 46 1.91 -25.31 -8.36
C PRO A 46 2.33 -26.25 -9.50
N ALA A 47 2.60 -27.52 -9.18
CA ALA A 47 2.97 -28.53 -10.16
C ALA A 47 1.88 -28.75 -11.25
N ASN A 48 0.62 -28.56 -10.88
CA ASN A 48 -0.53 -28.82 -11.75
C ASN A 48 -1.00 -27.60 -12.58
N ARG A 49 -0.31 -26.45 -12.48
CA ARG A 49 -0.72 -25.19 -13.12
C ARG A 49 0.49 -24.48 -13.77
N PRO A 50 0.97 -24.96 -14.94
CA PRO A 50 2.17 -24.44 -15.59
C PRO A 50 1.99 -23.00 -16.13
N ASP A 51 0.76 -22.52 -16.25
CA ASP A 51 0.42 -21.13 -16.57
C ASP A 51 0.79 -20.14 -15.46
N VAL A 52 0.95 -20.62 -14.22
CA VAL A 52 1.35 -19.82 -13.06
C VAL A 52 2.86 -19.70 -13.01
N GLN A 53 3.39 -18.57 -13.49
CA GLN A 53 4.83 -18.29 -13.50
C GLN A 53 5.32 -17.58 -12.23
N ARG A 54 4.42 -16.99 -11.43
CA ARG A 54 4.76 -16.18 -10.26
C ARG A 54 3.80 -16.42 -9.10
N THR A 55 4.38 -16.79 -7.97
CA THR A 55 3.74 -16.91 -6.65
C THR A 55 4.56 -16.13 -5.61
N GLY A 56 4.10 -16.13 -4.36
CA GLY A 56 4.73 -15.47 -3.23
C GLY A 56 4.08 -14.13 -2.88
N PHE A 57 2.75 -14.11 -2.78
CA PHE A 57 2.02 -12.91 -2.34
C PHE A 57 0.94 -13.21 -1.30
N ALA A 58 0.69 -12.21 -0.47
CA ALA A 58 -0.44 -12.15 0.45
C ALA A 58 -0.95 -10.70 0.55
N ALA A 59 -2.26 -10.52 0.64
CA ALA A 59 -2.88 -9.21 0.75
C ALA A 59 -4.26 -9.27 1.40
N TRP A 60 -4.68 -8.13 1.93
CA TRP A 60 -6.06 -7.88 2.31
C TRP A 60 -6.50 -6.53 1.74
N ARG A 61 -7.81 -6.31 1.66
CA ARG A 61 -8.41 -5.02 1.34
C ARG A 61 -9.75 -4.87 2.06
N THR A 62 -10.18 -3.63 2.26
CA THR A 62 -11.50 -3.32 2.80
C THR A 62 -12.60 -3.84 1.86
N LYS A 63 -13.76 -4.14 2.44
CA LYS A 63 -14.96 -4.41 1.65
C LYS A 63 -15.38 -3.14 0.91
N ASP A 64 -16.00 -3.34 -0.25
CA ASP A 64 -16.72 -2.26 -0.92
C ASP A 64 -17.87 -1.77 -0.03
N ARG A 65 -18.13 -0.45 -0.01
CA ARG A 65 -19.24 0.13 0.73
C ARG A 65 -20.59 -0.19 0.09
N GLY A 66 -20.59 -0.74 -1.13
CA GLY A 66 -21.78 -1.18 -1.84
C GLY A 66 -22.56 -0.04 -2.47
N TYR A 67 -23.81 -0.31 -2.83
CA TYR A 67 -24.69 0.64 -3.51
C TYR A 67 -25.73 1.20 -2.55
N THR A 68 -26.01 2.49 -2.72
CA THR A 68 -27.17 3.19 -2.16
C THR A 68 -28.15 3.51 -3.28
N ILE A 69 -29.31 4.06 -2.94
CA ILE A 69 -30.26 4.60 -3.93
C ILE A 69 -29.68 5.75 -4.78
N PHE A 70 -28.57 6.36 -4.33
CA PHE A 70 -27.84 7.42 -5.03
C PHE A 70 -26.62 6.92 -5.80
N GLY A 71 -26.48 5.60 -5.96
CA GLY A 71 -25.32 4.97 -6.60
C GLY A 71 -24.30 4.42 -5.61
N LYS A 72 -23.09 4.15 -6.09
CA LYS A 72 -22.03 3.54 -5.29
C LYS A 72 -21.58 4.46 -4.17
N SER A 73 -21.43 3.91 -2.97
CA SER A 73 -20.79 4.62 -1.87
C SER A 73 -19.28 4.62 -2.03
N LEU A 74 -18.69 5.79 -2.20
CA LEU A 74 -17.25 5.98 -2.36
C LEU A 74 -16.73 6.89 -1.24
N TRP A 75 -15.43 6.81 -0.97
CA TRP A 75 -14.77 7.74 -0.06
C TRP A 75 -14.28 8.96 -0.83
N ASP A 76 -14.65 10.14 -0.35
CA ASP A 76 -14.07 11.41 -0.78
C ASP A 76 -12.90 11.76 0.13
N ILE A 77 -11.69 11.67 -0.40
CA ILE A 77 -10.44 12.03 0.27
C ILE A 77 -9.85 13.32 -0.28
N ASP A 78 -10.55 14.01 -1.18
CA ASP A 78 -10.09 15.28 -1.78
C ASP A 78 -9.71 16.35 -0.75
N PRO A 79 -10.44 16.51 0.38
CA PRO A 79 -10.07 17.49 1.41
C PRO A 79 -8.78 17.20 2.18
N TYR A 80 -8.16 16.03 1.97
CA TYR A 80 -7.01 15.56 2.76
C TYR A 80 -5.76 15.38 1.89
N THR A 81 -4.60 15.73 2.45
CA THR A 81 -3.31 15.67 1.77
C THR A 81 -2.62 14.32 1.95
N PHE A 82 -2.82 13.68 3.10
CA PHE A 82 -2.12 12.46 3.48
C PHE A 82 -3.06 11.32 3.84
N LEU A 83 -2.62 10.11 3.51
CA LEU A 83 -3.01 8.89 4.20
C LEU A 83 -2.04 8.66 5.37
N ALA A 84 -2.59 8.59 6.59
CA ALA A 84 -1.85 8.21 7.78
C ALA A 84 -2.12 6.75 8.16
N LEU A 85 -1.07 6.02 8.54
CA LEU A 85 -1.16 4.66 9.04
C LEU A 85 -0.34 4.52 10.34
N ARG A 86 -1.00 4.10 11.42
CA ARG A 86 -0.35 3.71 12.67
C ARG A 86 -0.04 2.22 12.62
N ILE A 87 1.23 1.87 12.48
CA ILE A 87 1.66 0.50 12.18
C ILE A 87 2.82 0.03 13.06
N LYS A 88 2.98 -1.28 13.16
CA LYS A 88 4.19 -1.95 13.64
C LYS A 88 4.56 -3.05 12.66
N SER A 89 5.68 -2.86 11.97
CA SER A 89 6.15 -3.75 10.91
C SER A 89 7.23 -4.70 11.41
N ASP A 90 7.31 -5.90 10.82
CA ASP A 90 8.43 -6.84 10.98
C ASP A 90 9.63 -6.53 10.06
N GLY A 91 9.59 -5.44 9.29
CA GLY A 91 10.65 -5.04 8.35
C GLY A 91 10.51 -5.62 6.94
N ARG A 92 9.46 -6.41 6.67
CA ARG A 92 9.13 -6.87 5.30
C ARG A 92 8.71 -5.70 4.40
N LYS A 93 8.76 -5.92 3.08
CA LYS A 93 8.34 -4.93 2.09
C LYS A 93 6.83 -5.03 1.85
N TYR A 94 6.08 -4.13 2.46
CA TYR A 94 4.64 -3.99 2.25
C TYR A 94 4.32 -2.88 1.24
N PHE A 95 3.17 -3.00 0.59
CA PHE A 95 2.60 -2.00 -0.30
C PHE A 95 1.18 -1.67 0.14
N VAL A 96 0.87 -0.38 0.19
CA VAL A 96 -0.50 0.12 0.32
C VAL A 96 -1.09 0.19 -1.09
N ASN A 97 -2.25 -0.42 -1.26
CA ASN A 97 -2.97 -0.53 -2.53
C ASN A 97 -4.30 0.23 -2.40
N LEU A 98 -4.55 1.15 -3.33
CA LEU A 98 -5.77 1.93 -3.43
C LEU A 98 -6.48 1.56 -4.73
N GLN A 99 -7.75 1.21 -4.62
CA GLN A 99 -8.62 1.04 -5.78
C GLN A 99 -9.58 2.23 -5.82
N THR A 100 -9.52 3.01 -6.89
CA THR A 100 -10.52 4.05 -7.18
C THR A 100 -11.53 3.52 -8.19
N GLU A 101 -12.65 4.21 -8.36
CA GLU A 101 -13.38 4.06 -9.61
C GLU A 101 -12.48 4.48 -10.77
N SER A 102 -12.35 3.60 -11.74
CA SER A 102 -11.64 3.83 -12.99
C SER A 102 -12.40 3.10 -14.08
N ILE A 103 -12.28 3.58 -15.31
CA ILE A 103 -12.78 2.89 -16.51
C ILE A 103 -12.17 1.48 -16.56
N VAL A 104 -10.91 1.35 -16.12
CA VAL A 104 -10.20 0.08 -16.03
C VAL A 104 -10.24 -0.41 -14.58
N GLN A 105 -11.08 -1.40 -14.31
CA GLN A 105 -11.29 -1.93 -12.96
C GLN A 105 -10.02 -2.56 -12.34
N THR A 106 -9.04 -2.93 -13.17
CA THR A 106 -7.76 -3.51 -12.75
C THR A 106 -6.71 -2.46 -12.36
N ASP A 107 -7.00 -1.17 -12.53
CA ASP A 107 -6.11 -0.11 -12.07
C ASP A 107 -6.02 -0.12 -10.54
N ILE A 108 -4.78 -0.19 -10.04
CA ILE A 108 -4.47 -0.10 -8.62
C ILE A 108 -3.42 0.99 -8.46
N HIS A 109 -3.64 1.92 -7.56
CA HIS A 109 -2.62 2.89 -7.17
C HIS A 109 -1.85 2.31 -6.00
N GLN A 110 -0.53 2.20 -6.14
CA GLN A 110 0.33 1.52 -5.18
C GLN A 110 1.39 2.46 -4.63
N HIS A 111 1.63 2.36 -3.33
CA HIS A 111 2.75 3.01 -2.68
C HIS A 111 3.45 2.04 -1.73
N ARG A 112 4.78 2.06 -1.69
CA ARG A 112 5.54 1.21 -0.77
C ARG A 112 5.41 1.73 0.66
N LEU A 113 5.05 0.85 1.59
CA LEU A 113 4.98 1.21 3.01
C LEU A 113 6.38 1.14 3.62
N TYR A 114 6.94 2.30 3.95
CA TYR A 114 8.26 2.42 4.56
C TYR A 114 8.15 2.53 6.08
N ALA A 115 8.45 1.43 6.77
CA ALA A 115 8.62 1.42 8.22
C ALA A 115 10.07 1.79 8.56
N LYS A 116 10.28 2.90 9.29
CA LYS A 116 11.60 3.35 9.72
C LYS A 116 12.07 2.63 10.99
N ARG A 117 11.14 2.15 11.80
CA ARG A 117 11.42 1.47 13.08
C ARG A 117 10.74 0.10 13.15
N PRO A 118 11.24 -0.91 12.41
CA PRO A 118 10.72 -2.26 12.51
C PRO A 118 10.70 -2.77 13.95
N GLY A 119 9.61 -3.41 14.36
CA GLY A 119 9.38 -3.90 15.72
C GLY A 119 8.73 -2.89 16.67
N GLU A 120 8.81 -1.60 16.35
CA GLU A 120 8.17 -0.53 17.10
C GLU A 120 6.91 -0.04 16.40
N TRP A 121 6.04 0.60 17.16
CA TRP A 121 4.90 1.30 16.60
C TRP A 121 5.34 2.67 16.07
N GLU A 122 5.08 2.95 14.80
CA GLU A 122 5.25 4.29 14.20
C GLU A 122 3.99 4.77 13.44
N THR A 123 3.93 6.06 13.13
CA THR A 123 2.91 6.64 12.26
C THR A 123 3.56 7.03 10.94
N VAL A 124 3.11 6.43 9.85
CA VAL A 124 3.59 6.71 8.50
C VAL A 124 2.57 7.61 7.80
N LEU A 125 3.05 8.73 7.25
CA LEU A 125 2.28 9.61 6.38
C LEU A 125 2.69 9.40 4.92
N ILE A 126 1.70 9.16 4.07
CA ILE A 126 1.89 8.97 2.64
C ILE A 126 1.06 10.04 1.92
N PRO A 127 1.68 10.97 1.17
CA PRO A 127 0.94 11.90 0.32
C PRO A 127 0.14 11.12 -0.72
N TRP A 128 -1.11 11.50 -0.97
CA TRP A 128 -1.92 10.82 -2.00
C TRP A 128 -1.32 10.93 -3.40
N SER A 129 -0.55 11.99 -3.67
CA SER A 129 0.15 12.22 -4.95
C SER A 129 1.31 11.25 -5.20
N GLU A 130 1.87 10.60 -4.17
CA GLU A 130 3.01 9.67 -4.32
C GLU A 130 2.59 8.27 -4.77
N PHE A 131 1.29 7.98 -4.80
CA PHE A 131 0.79 6.69 -5.25
C PHE A 131 0.88 6.54 -6.77
N VAL A 132 1.56 5.48 -7.21
CA VAL A 132 1.77 5.21 -8.64
C VAL A 132 0.70 4.26 -9.15
N ARG A 133 0.03 4.63 -10.25
CA ARG A 133 -0.91 3.73 -10.92
C ARG A 133 -0.19 2.56 -11.58
N THR A 134 -0.62 1.35 -11.24
CA THR A 134 -0.16 0.11 -11.85
C THR A 134 -1.34 -0.68 -12.39
N ASN A 135 -1.09 -1.41 -13.47
CA ASN A 135 -2.03 -2.37 -14.03
C ASN A 135 -1.29 -3.71 -14.19
N HIS A 136 -1.81 -4.76 -13.55
CA HIS A 136 -1.11 -6.06 -13.45
C HIS A 136 0.37 -5.96 -12.98
N GLY A 137 0.69 -4.97 -12.15
CA GLY A 137 2.06 -4.74 -11.65
C GLY A 137 3.01 -4.06 -12.64
N VAL A 138 2.51 -3.61 -13.80
CA VAL A 138 3.25 -2.78 -14.76
C VAL A 138 2.80 -1.33 -14.56
N VAL A 139 3.76 -0.40 -14.52
CA VAL A 139 3.47 1.04 -14.48
C VAL A 139 2.82 1.43 -15.80
N VAL A 140 1.62 2.01 -15.73
CA VAL A 140 0.87 2.46 -16.91
C VAL A 140 0.95 3.97 -17.02
N GLU A 141 1.55 4.45 -18.09
CA GLU A 141 1.45 5.84 -18.52
C GLU A 141 0.14 6.05 -19.31
N PRO A 142 -0.56 7.19 -19.16
CA PRO A 142 -0.24 8.31 -18.29
C PRO A 142 -0.48 7.99 -16.81
N GLN A 143 0.42 8.47 -15.94
CA GLN A 143 0.18 8.52 -14.50
C GLN A 143 -0.91 9.56 -14.24
N ARG A 144 -2.17 9.13 -14.34
CA ARG A 144 -3.27 9.94 -13.84
C ARG A 144 -3.17 9.92 -12.32
N GLU A 145 -3.30 11.09 -11.71
CA GLU A 145 -3.45 11.18 -10.26
C GLU A 145 -4.64 10.33 -9.80
N ILE A 146 -4.58 9.89 -8.55
CA ILE A 146 -5.70 9.21 -7.90
C ILE A 146 -6.95 10.09 -8.04
N LEU A 147 -8.06 9.49 -8.49
CA LEU A 147 -9.38 10.12 -8.39
C LEU A 147 -9.79 10.19 -6.90
N ARG A 148 -9.43 11.29 -6.24
CA ARG A 148 -9.56 11.49 -4.79
C ARG A 148 -11.01 11.44 -4.29
N GLN A 149 -11.98 11.76 -5.13
CA GLN A 149 -13.40 11.74 -4.79
C GLN A 149 -14.04 10.34 -4.89
N SER A 150 -13.28 9.34 -5.36
CA SER A 150 -13.85 8.05 -5.78
C SER A 150 -13.04 6.86 -5.27
N LEU A 151 -12.48 6.96 -4.07
CA LEU A 151 -11.75 5.86 -3.45
C LEU A 151 -12.74 4.76 -3.04
N ARG A 152 -12.54 3.55 -3.54
CA ARG A 152 -13.41 2.40 -3.31
C ARG A 152 -12.89 1.50 -2.19
N THR A 153 -11.63 1.09 -2.29
CA THR A 153 -11.01 0.20 -1.30
C THR A 153 -9.58 0.58 -1.01
N ILE A 154 -9.17 0.33 0.22
CA ILE A 154 -7.78 0.37 0.65
C ILE A 154 -7.35 -1.04 1.08
N GLY A 155 -6.10 -1.40 0.80
CA GLY A 155 -5.55 -2.68 1.18
C GLY A 155 -4.06 -2.61 1.40
N ILE A 156 -3.53 -3.62 2.07
CA ILE A 156 -2.09 -3.79 2.25
C ILE A 156 -1.72 -5.21 1.81
N GLY A 157 -0.62 -5.31 1.08
CA GLY A 157 -0.09 -6.60 0.66
C GLY A 157 1.43 -6.62 0.60
N LEU A 158 1.98 -7.81 0.50
CA LEU A 158 3.38 -8.04 0.19
C LEU A 158 3.51 -8.91 -1.07
N THR A 159 4.45 -8.53 -1.91
CA THR A 159 4.83 -9.20 -3.17
C THR A 159 6.35 -9.30 -3.27
N ASP A 160 7.03 -9.31 -2.12
CA ASP A 160 8.49 -9.30 -2.03
C ASP A 160 9.15 -10.61 -2.50
N ARG A 161 8.36 -11.68 -2.65
CA ARG A 161 8.80 -13.04 -3.01
C ARG A 161 9.93 -13.54 -2.12
N VAL A 162 9.98 -13.09 -0.87
CA VAL A 162 10.93 -13.59 0.12
C VAL A 162 10.20 -14.66 0.95
N PRO A 163 10.59 -15.94 0.90
CA PRO A 163 9.92 -16.97 1.68
C PRO A 163 9.95 -16.71 3.19
N GLY A 164 8.97 -17.25 3.89
CA GLY A 164 8.92 -17.24 5.35
C GLY A 164 7.83 -16.34 5.92
N ARG A 165 7.87 -16.21 7.25
CA ARG A 165 6.82 -15.54 8.03
C ARG A 165 6.82 -14.03 7.79
N PHE A 166 5.63 -13.46 7.78
CA PHE A 166 5.42 -12.02 7.80
C PHE A 166 4.40 -11.64 8.87
N LYS A 167 4.53 -10.43 9.41
CA LYS A 167 3.60 -9.84 10.37
C LYS A 167 3.61 -8.31 10.30
N LEU A 168 2.45 -7.72 10.07
CA LEU A 168 2.20 -6.29 10.13
C LEU A 168 1.01 -6.03 11.07
N CYS A 169 1.24 -5.26 12.12
CA CYS A 169 0.16 -4.77 12.97
C CYS A 169 -0.28 -3.38 12.49
N ILE A 170 -1.59 -3.15 12.45
CA ILE A 170 -2.23 -1.90 12.00
C ILE A 170 -3.24 -1.50 13.07
N GLU A 171 -2.98 -0.41 13.78
CA GLU A 171 -3.91 0.11 14.78
C GLU A 171 -5.05 0.87 14.11
N LYS A 172 -4.70 1.85 13.25
CA LYS A 172 -5.66 2.71 12.57
C LYS A 172 -5.07 3.30 11.30
N MET A 173 -5.97 3.69 10.40
CA MET A 173 -5.68 4.36 9.14
C MET A 173 -6.68 5.50 8.97
N TRP A 174 -6.22 6.70 8.61
CA TRP A 174 -7.09 7.86 8.47
C TRP A 174 -6.54 8.84 7.43
N ALA A 175 -7.42 9.68 6.88
CA ALA A 175 -7.04 10.78 6.01
C ALA A 175 -6.79 12.03 6.88
N THR A 176 -5.72 12.78 6.60
CA THR A 176 -5.34 13.96 7.41
C THR A 176 -4.65 15.04 6.58
N ASN A 177 -4.68 16.26 7.09
CA ASN A 177 -3.81 17.36 6.66
C ASN A 177 -2.72 17.66 7.70
N ASP A 178 -2.89 17.17 8.93
CA ASP A 178 -2.02 17.48 10.05
C ASP A 178 -0.76 16.61 10.02
N LEU A 179 0.39 17.29 10.10
CA LEU A 179 1.71 16.71 10.30
C LEU A 179 2.03 16.75 11.81
N ASP A 180 1.25 16.07 12.65
CA ASP A 180 1.53 16.06 14.10
C ASP A 180 2.97 15.62 14.40
N THR A 181 3.59 16.15 15.44
CA THR A 181 5.05 16.16 15.68
C THR A 181 5.73 14.76 15.76
N GLU A 182 4.98 13.68 15.93
CA GLU A 182 5.52 12.29 15.89
C GLU A 182 5.31 11.59 14.53
N SER A 183 4.64 12.25 13.59
CA SER A 183 4.38 11.76 12.26
C SER A 183 5.60 11.98 11.38
N VAL A 184 6.27 10.89 11.01
CA VAL A 184 7.47 11.00 10.20
C VAL A 184 7.04 11.12 8.74
N SER A 185 7.04 12.36 8.25
CA SER A 185 6.84 12.66 6.83
C SER A 185 7.80 11.83 5.97
N GLN A 186 7.25 11.07 5.03
CA GLN A 186 8.03 10.38 4.01
C GLN A 186 8.37 11.41 2.92
N VAL A 187 9.30 12.33 3.22
CA VAL A 187 9.95 13.10 2.15
C VAL A 187 10.86 12.10 1.43
N SER A 188 10.57 11.86 0.16
CA SER A 188 11.36 11.04 -0.75
C SER A 188 12.83 11.49 -0.73
N SER A 189 13.62 10.90 0.16
CA SER A 189 15.06 11.10 0.23
C SER A 189 15.71 10.35 -0.94
N ASN A 190 15.77 10.98 -2.12
CA ASN A 190 16.62 10.67 -3.29
C ASN A 190 16.86 9.20 -3.67
N GLY A 191 16.00 8.28 -3.25
CA GLY A 191 16.07 6.87 -3.59
C GLY A 191 15.22 6.62 -4.83
N LYS A 192 15.81 6.85 -6.00
CA LYS A 192 15.30 6.45 -7.33
C LYS A 192 14.47 5.16 -7.21
N LEU A 193 13.13 5.27 -7.27
CA LEU A 193 12.24 4.12 -7.33
C LEU A 193 12.63 3.32 -8.58
N HIS A 194 13.40 2.23 -8.40
CA HIS A 194 13.77 1.35 -9.50
C HIS A 194 12.56 0.49 -9.86
N LEU A 195 11.64 1.07 -10.63
CA LEU A 195 10.65 0.35 -11.39
C LEU A 195 11.18 0.24 -12.83
N LYS A 196 11.57 -0.97 -13.22
CA LYS A 196 12.04 -1.25 -14.57
C LYS A 196 10.85 -1.28 -15.53
N THR A 197 10.98 -0.56 -16.64
CA THR A 197 10.04 -0.69 -17.77
C THR A 197 10.21 -2.06 -18.43
N LYS A 198 9.21 -2.48 -19.22
CA LYS A 198 9.22 -3.74 -20.01
C LYS A 198 10.42 -3.89 -20.98
N TYR A 199 11.20 -2.84 -21.20
CA TYR A 199 12.37 -2.83 -22.07
C TYR A 199 13.70 -2.60 -21.33
N GLY A 200 13.71 -2.65 -19.99
CA GLY A 200 14.95 -2.63 -19.21
C GLY A 200 15.64 -1.26 -19.08
N ASN A 201 15.04 -0.17 -19.55
CA ASN A 201 15.62 1.17 -19.43
C ASN A 201 15.29 1.83 -18.08
N HIS A 202 16.29 2.54 -17.55
CA HIS A 202 16.18 3.39 -16.36
C HIS A 202 15.56 4.73 -16.71
N ILE A 203 14.53 5.16 -15.98
CA ILE A 203 13.93 6.49 -16.13
C ILE A 203 14.65 7.44 -15.16
N SER A 204 15.13 8.56 -15.69
CA SER A 204 15.59 9.74 -14.94
C SER A 204 14.69 10.91 -15.30
N TRP A 205 14.19 11.60 -14.28
CA TRP A 205 13.42 12.83 -14.42
C TRP A 205 14.28 13.92 -15.06
N VAL A 206 13.73 14.58 -16.09
CA VAL A 206 14.21 15.87 -16.58
C VAL A 206 13.09 16.85 -16.25
N GLU A 207 13.38 17.82 -15.38
CA GLU A 207 12.50 18.97 -15.17
C GLU A 207 12.60 19.86 -16.41
N GLU A 208 11.50 20.00 -17.15
CA GLU A 208 11.40 20.89 -18.29
C GLU A 208 10.99 22.28 -17.79
N ASN A 209 11.96 23.20 -17.71
CA ASN A 209 11.71 24.62 -17.47
C ASN A 209 11.26 25.29 -18.77
N GLU A 210 9.95 25.39 -19.00
CA GLU A 210 9.41 26.35 -19.96
C GLU A 210 9.10 27.67 -19.26
N HIS A 211 9.64 28.78 -19.78
CA HIS A 211 8.94 30.03 -20.13
C HIS A 211 9.98 30.97 -20.78
N LYS A 212 10.13 30.89 -22.11
CA LYS A 212 10.71 31.96 -22.93
C LYS A 212 9.59 32.63 -23.71
N THR A 213 9.37 33.90 -23.41
CA THR A 213 8.42 34.79 -24.08
C THR A 213 8.85 35.04 -25.55
N PRO A 214 7.93 35.04 -26.53
CA PRO A 214 8.27 35.41 -27.89
C PRO A 214 8.35 36.94 -28.02
N THR A 215 9.41 37.44 -28.66
CA THR A 215 9.52 38.84 -29.10
C THR A 215 8.97 38.95 -30.52
N LEU A 216 8.28 40.08 -30.79
CA LEU A 216 7.63 40.47 -32.04
C LEU A 216 8.56 40.43 -33.26
#